data_AF-A0A3N9N5P7-F1
#
_entry.id   AF-A0A3N9N5P7-F1
#
_cell.length_a   1.000
_cell.length_b   1.000
_cell.length_c   1.000
_cell.angle_alpha   90.00
_cell.angle_beta   90.00
_cell.angle_gamma   90.00
#
_symmetry.space_group_name_H-M   'P 1'
#
loop_
_entity.id
_entity.type
_entity.pdbx_description
1 polymer ?
#
loop_
_entity_poly.entity_id
_entity_poly.type
_entity_poly.pdbx_seq_one_letter_code
_entity_poly.pdbx_strand_id
1 'polypeptide(L)' 'MEQIDEILQAKLAASPIENRAIRLIEEENQGVSVWVGLTRYNSIDEVEDEEAFKIIQSAVAEWEKQSGQKR' A
#
# COMPACT_ATOMS: atom_id res chain seq x y z
N MET A 1 -4.18 5.54 -10.47
CA MET A 1 -4.78 4.36 -9.81
C MET A 1 -4.72 4.64 -8.30
N GLU A 2 -5.58 5.54 -7.81
CA GLU A 2 -5.66 5.94 -6.39
C GLU A 2 -6.37 4.90 -5.49
N GLN A 3 -7.05 3.93 -6.09
CA GLN A 3 -7.90 2.97 -5.37
C GLN A 3 -7.14 2.05 -4.41
N ILE A 4 -5.89 1.70 -4.73
CA ILE A 4 -5.10 0.81 -3.86
C ILE A 4 -4.67 1.50 -2.58
N ASP A 5 -4.34 2.80 -2.64
CA ASP A 5 -4.03 3.60 -1.45
C ASP A 5 -5.29 3.80 -0.60
N GLU A 6 -6.45 4.05 -1.20
CA GLU A 6 -7.71 4.14 -0.45
C GLU A 6 -8.02 2.85 0.34
N ILE A 7 -7.85 1.69 -0.31
CA ILE A 7 -8.01 0.38 0.35
C ILE A 7 -6.97 0.20 1.47
N LEU A 8 -5.73 0.63 1.23
CA LEU A 8 -4.68 0.62 2.24
C LEU A 8 -5.04 1.52 3.44
N GLN A 9 -5.45 2.76 3.21
CA GLN A 9 -5.83 3.70 4.28
C GLN A 9 -7.01 3.15 5.11
N ALA A 10 -8.00 2.53 4.45
CA ALA A 10 -9.11 1.88 5.15
C ALA A 10 -8.65 0.73 6.05
N LYS A 11 -7.68 -0.07 5.60
CA LYS A 11 -7.08 -1.16 6.41
C LYS A 11 -6.21 -0.61 7.54
N LEU A 12 -5.45 0.46 7.30
CA LEU A 12 -4.61 1.12 8.30
C LEU A 12 -5.45 1.73 9.42
N ALA A 13 -6.59 2.35 9.11
CA ALA A 13 -7.50 2.92 10.10
C ALA A 13 -8.07 1.88 11.08
N ALA A 14 -8.10 0.60 10.69
CA ALA A 14 -8.52 -0.51 11.55
C ALA A 14 -7.33 -1.24 12.21
N SER A 15 -6.11 -0.77 11.98
CA SER A 15 -4.87 -1.43 12.41
C SER A 15 -4.16 -0.64 13.52
N PRO A 16 -3.45 -1.31 14.45
CA PRO A 16 -2.65 -0.63 15.47
C PRO A 16 -1.54 0.29 14.92
N ILE A 17 -1.20 0.19 13.64
CA ILE A 17 -0.16 1.01 13.00
C ILE A 17 -0.71 2.20 12.21
N GLU A 18 -1.97 2.62 12.40
CA GLU A 18 -2.57 3.78 11.72
C GLU A 18 -1.68 5.04 11.74
N ASN A 19 -0.95 5.23 12.84
CA ASN A 19 -0.09 6.40 13.05
C ASN A 19 1.28 6.31 12.36
N ARG A 20 1.59 5.23 11.64
CA ARG A 20 2.88 5.09 10.92
C ARG A 20 2.92 5.85 9.59
N ALA A 21 1.83 6.53 9.21
CA ALA A 21 1.75 7.35 8.00
C ALA A 21 2.23 6.58 6.74
N ILE A 22 1.66 5.39 6.53
CA ILE A 22 2.00 4.53 5.40
C ILE A 22 1.17 4.95 4.18
N ARG A 23 1.79 5.12 3.02
CA ARG A 23 1.11 5.50 1.77
C ARG A 23 1.68 4.78 0.55
N LEU A 24 0.82 4.54 -0.43
CA LEU A 24 1.22 4.09 -1.77
C LEU A 24 1.09 5.27 -2.73
N ILE A 25 2.17 5.57 -3.44
CA ILE A 25 2.21 6.63 -4.44
C ILE A 25 2.58 6.03 -5.78
N GLU A 26 1.77 6.30 -6.79
CA GLU A 26 2.12 5.95 -8.16
C GLU A 26 3.04 7.00 -8.77
N GLU A 27 4.17 6.54 -9.28
CA GLU A 27 5.16 7.35 -9.96
C GLU A 27 5.08 7.04 -11.45
N GLU A 28 4.95 8.08 -12.29
CA GLU A 28 4.73 7.98 -13.73
C GLU A 28 5.79 7.13 -14.47
N ASN A 29 6.99 6.97 -13.91
CA ASN A 29 8.12 6.25 -14.51
C ASN A 29 8.50 4.94 -13.81
N GLN A 30 8.04 4.69 -12.58
CA GLN A 30 8.57 3.62 -11.71
C GLN A 30 7.50 2.68 -11.14
N GLY A 31 6.21 2.89 -11.45
CA GLY A 31 5.13 2.08 -10.90
C GLY A 31 4.69 2.60 -9.54
N VAL A 32 4.68 1.76 -8.51
CA VAL A 32 4.20 2.13 -7.16
C VAL A 32 5.38 2.25 -6.19
N SER A 33 5.58 3.44 -5.61
CA SER A 33 6.48 3.67 -4.48
C SER A 33 5.73 3.59 -3.16
N VAL A 34 6.38 3.05 -2.14
CA VAL A 34 5.82 2.94 -0.79
C VAL A 34 6.47 3.97 0.12
N TRP A 35 5.66 4.67 0.90
CA TRP A 35 6.13 5.53 1.97
C TRP A 35 5.73 4.94 3.31
N VAL A 36 6.68 4.86 4.24
CA VAL A 36 6.45 4.49 5.64
C VAL A 36 7.02 5.62 6.49
N GLY A 37 6.15 6.51 6.96
CA GLY A 37 6.56 7.72 7.67
C GLY A 37 7.37 8.65 6.76
N LEU A 38 8.67 8.77 7.05
CA LEU A 38 9.60 9.60 6.27
C LEU A 38 10.49 8.78 5.31
N THR A 39 10.36 7.46 5.34
CA THR A 39 11.17 6.56 4.50
C THR A 39 10.39 6.21 3.24
N ARG A 40 11.03 6.40 2.08
CA ARG A 40 10.53 5.97 0.77
C ARG A 40 11.21 4.67 0.37
N TYR A 41 10.42 3.74 -0.14
CA TYR A 41 10.83 2.50 -0.76
C TYR A 41 10.35 2.49 -2.21
N ASN A 42 11.15 1.95 -3.13
CA ASN A 42 10.79 1.93 -4.55
C ASN A 42 9.90 0.74 -4.90
N SER A 43 9.79 -0.23 -4.00
CA SER A 43 8.93 -1.41 -4.16
C SER A 43 8.44 -1.91 -2.80
N ILE A 44 7.34 -2.66 -2.82
CA ILE A 44 6.74 -3.25 -1.61
C ILE A 44 7.70 -4.25 -0.97
N ASP A 45 8.47 -4.98 -1.77
CA ASP A 45 9.45 -5.98 -1.29
C ASP A 45 10.65 -5.37 -0.56
N GLU A 46 10.88 -4.07 -0.68
CA GLU A 46 11.96 -3.36 0.04
C GLU A 46 11.53 -2.90 1.45
N VAL A 47 10.25 -3.03 1.81
CA VAL A 47 9.73 -2.59 3.10
C VAL A 47 10.18 -3.55 4.20
N GLU A 48 11.07 -3.08 5.07
CA GLU A 48 11.62 -3.87 6.21
C GLU A 48 10.61 -4.05 7.36
N ASP A 49 9.57 -3.22 7.41
CA ASP A 49 8.51 -3.29 8.42
C ASP A 49 7.51 -4.40 8.07
N GLU A 50 7.60 -5.52 8.77
CA GLU A 50 6.74 -6.69 8.53
C GLU A 50 5.24 -6.40 8.69
N GLU A 51 4.85 -5.51 9.60
CA GLU A 51 3.43 -5.16 9.77
C GLU A 51 2.96 -4.30 8.61
N ALA A 52 3.73 -3.28 8.22
CA ALA A 52 3.42 -2.45 7.06
C ALA A 52 3.33 -3.30 5.79
N PHE A 53 4.31 -4.18 5.56
CA PHE A 53 4.36 -5.09 4.41
C PHE A 53 3.09 -5.94 4.31
N LYS A 54 2.65 -6.56 5.42
CA LYS A 54 1.43 -7.39 5.44
C LYS A 54 0.17 -6.60 5.10
N ILE A 55 0.03 -5.39 5.61
CA ILE A 55 -1.15 -4.56 5.34
C ILE A 55 -1.16 -4.11 3.89
N ILE A 56 -0.01 -3.65 3.37
CA ILE A 56 0.15 -3.25 1.97
C ILE A 56 -0.18 -4.43 1.05
N GLN A 57 0.38 -5.61 1.30
CA GLN A 57 0.08 -6.81 0.52
C GLN A 57 -1.41 -7.18 0.58
N SER A 58 -2.06 -7.02 1.74
CA SER A 58 -3.50 -7.23 1.88
C SER A 58 -4.33 -6.20 1.09
N ALA A 59 -3.88 -4.95 1.01
CA ALA A 59 -4.50 -3.91 0.21
C ALA A 59 -4.38 -4.21 -1.29
N VAL A 60 -3.19 -4.62 -1.74
CA VAL A 60 -2.93 -5.02 -3.13
C VAL A 60 -3.79 -6.23 -3.52
N ALA A 61 -3.84 -7.26 -2.69
CA ALA A 61 -4.64 -8.45 -2.97
C ALA A 61 -6.15 -8.13 -3.06
N GLU A 62 -6.62 -7.18 -2.26
CA GLU A 62 -8.01 -6.72 -2.31
C GLU A 62 -8.27 -5.88 -3.57
N TRP A 63 -7.37 -4.97 -3.91
CA TRP A 63 -7.44 -4.19 -5.14
C TRP A 63 -7.42 -5.07 -6.39
N GLU A 64 -6.56 -6.08 -6.45
CA GLU A 64 -6.49 -7.08 -7.53
C GLU A 64 -7.82 -7.86 -7.67
N LYS A 65 -8.48 -8.20 -6.56
CA LYS A 65 -9.80 -8.84 -6.59
C LYS A 65 -10.87 -7.91 -7.18
N GLN A 66 -10.84 -6.63 -6.81
CA GLN A 66 -11.82 -5.63 -7.29
C GLN A 66 -11.56 -5.24 -8.75
N SER A 67 -10.29 -5.11 -9.14
CA SER A 67 -9.87 -4.73 -10.49
C SER A 67 -9.93 -5.90 -11.47
N GLY A 68 -9.61 -7.11 -11.00
CA GLY A 68 -9.58 -8.35 -11.78
C GLY A 68 -10.95 -8.90 -12.19
N GLN A 69 -12.05 -8.28 -11.75
CA GLN A 69 -13.41 -8.67 -12.16
C GLN A 69 -13.94 -7.90 -13.38
N LYS A 70 -13.18 -6.92 -13.91
CA LYS A 70 -13.42 -6.37 -15.26
C LYS A 70 -12.59 -7.15 -16.29
N ARG A 71 -13.03 -8.37 -16.61
CA ARG A 71 -12.67 -9.04 -17.86
C ARG A 71 -13.82 -8.94 -18.84
#